data_AF-A0A341AE54-F1
#
_entry.id   AF-A0A341AE54-F1
#
_cell.length_a   1.000
_cell.length_b   1.000
_cell.length_c   1.000
_cell.angle_alpha   90.00
_cell.angle_beta   90.00
_cell.angle_gamma   90.00
#
_symmetry.space_group_name_H-M   'P 1'
#
loop_
_entity.id
_entity.type
_entity.pdbx_description
1 polymer ?
#
loop_
_entity_poly.entity_id
_entity_poly.type
_entity_poly.pdbx_seq_one_letter_code
_entity_poly.pdbx_strand_id
1 'polypeptide(L)'
;MPRGLVGGAVAQRPPGTSCFRFPEWSPARRSLGRWLCRELWNRGLRPAPRWCCLPAASRMFPLYSSWRTGLLLLLAMAVRESWQTEEKTCDLVGEKDKESEKELALLKRLTPLFNKSFESTVGQGQDMYIYMFRVCREAGNHTSGAGLVQINKSNGKETVVGRLNRTQIFNGSNWIMLIYKGGDEYDSHCGKEQRRAVVMISCNRHTLADNFNPVFEERGKVQDCFYLFEIDSSLACSPEISHLSVGSILLVTFASLIAVYIIGGFLYQRLVVGAKGMEQFPHLAFWQDLGNLVADGCDFVCRSKPRNVPAAYRGVGDDQLGEESEERDDHLLPM
;
A
#
# COMPACT_ATOMS: atom_id res chain seq x y z
N MET A 1 -64.05 -21.61 15.16
CA MET A 1 -64.46 -21.14 13.82
C MET A 1 -63.82 -19.76 13.59
N PRO A 2 -63.40 -19.39 12.36
CA PRO A 2 -62.49 -20.12 11.48
C PRO A 2 -61.46 -19.20 10.73
N ARG A 3 -60.58 -19.82 9.92
CA ARG A 3 -59.82 -19.32 8.73
C ARG A 3 -58.67 -18.31 8.99
N GLY A 4 -57.42 -18.48 8.52
CA GLY A 4 -56.85 -19.29 7.43
C GLY A 4 -56.69 -18.46 6.14
N LEU A 5 -55.43 -18.22 5.70
CA LEU A 5 -54.91 -17.86 4.34
C LEU A 5 -53.51 -17.23 4.54
N VAL A 6 -52.37 -17.90 4.30
CA VAL A 6 -51.71 -18.26 3.02
C VAL A 6 -51.65 -17.09 2.02
N GLY A 7 -50.43 -16.60 1.78
CA GLY A 7 -50.11 -15.65 0.72
C GLY A 7 -48.59 -15.53 0.57
N GLY A 8 -48.00 -16.39 -0.25
CA GLY A 8 -46.60 -16.29 -0.65
C GLY A 8 -46.38 -15.11 -1.60
N ALA A 9 -45.21 -14.48 -1.49
CA ALA A 9 -44.68 -13.60 -2.51
C ALA A 9 -43.27 -14.09 -2.88
N VAL A 10 -43.22 -14.81 -3.99
CA VAL A 10 -42.03 -15.10 -4.78
C VAL A 10 -41.59 -13.78 -5.41
N ALA A 11 -40.42 -13.26 -5.01
CA ALA A 11 -39.76 -12.18 -5.71
C ALA A 11 -38.60 -12.75 -6.53
N GLN A 12 -38.86 -12.98 -7.82
CA GLN A 12 -37.85 -13.24 -8.83
C GLN A 12 -36.94 -12.00 -8.96
N ARG A 13 -35.63 -12.14 -8.75
CA ARG A 13 -34.63 -11.17 -9.22
C ARG A 13 -33.90 -11.77 -10.44
N PRO A 14 -34.02 -11.16 -11.63
CA PRO A 14 -33.20 -11.51 -12.79
C PRO A 14 -31.75 -10.98 -12.65
N PRO A 15 -30.83 -11.47 -13.50
CA PRO A 15 -29.41 -11.58 -13.25
C PRO A 15 -28.64 -10.29 -13.57
N GLY A 16 -27.38 -10.28 -13.13
CA GLY A 16 -26.51 -9.12 -13.11
C GLY A 16 -26.16 -8.51 -14.47
N THR A 17 -25.79 -7.25 -14.39
CA THR A 17 -24.95 -6.56 -15.38
C THR A 17 -23.77 -5.93 -14.65
N SER A 18 -22.62 -6.56 -14.87
CA SER A 18 -21.30 -6.00 -14.64
C SER A 18 -21.13 -4.76 -15.49
N CYS A 19 -20.93 -3.59 -14.87
CA CYS A 19 -20.40 -2.41 -15.54
C CYS A 19 -18.93 -2.23 -15.15
N PHE A 20 -18.04 -2.90 -15.89
CA PHE A 20 -16.65 -2.49 -16.01
C PHE A 20 -16.63 -1.13 -16.74
N ARG A 21 -16.24 -0.07 -16.05
CA ARG A 21 -15.94 1.23 -16.65
C ARG A 21 -14.44 1.28 -16.96
N PHE A 22 -14.08 1.05 -18.22
CA PHE A 22 -12.77 1.41 -18.76
C PHE A 22 -12.70 2.94 -18.95
N PRO A 23 -11.60 3.62 -18.57
CA PRO A 23 -11.34 4.99 -18.98
C PRO A 23 -10.83 5.02 -20.43
N GLU A 24 -11.49 5.85 -21.23
CA GLU A 24 -11.21 6.11 -22.64
C GLU A 24 -9.92 6.93 -22.78
N TRP A 25 -8.96 6.40 -23.54
CA TRP A 25 -7.76 7.09 -24.01
C TRP A 25 -8.13 7.94 -25.23
N SER A 26 -7.88 9.24 -25.19
CA SER A 26 -7.92 10.11 -26.37
C SER A 26 -6.61 10.88 -26.53
N PRO A 27 -6.08 11.02 -27.76
CA PRO A 27 -4.76 11.56 -28.03
C PRO A 27 -4.81 13.08 -28.25
N ALA A 28 -3.95 13.84 -27.58
CA ALA A 28 -3.75 15.25 -27.93
C ALA A 28 -2.31 15.69 -27.63
N ARG A 29 -1.45 15.57 -28.65
CA ARG A 29 -0.13 16.20 -28.72
C ARG A 29 -0.04 16.92 -30.07
N ARG A 30 -0.26 18.24 -30.10
CA ARG A 30 0.33 19.23 -31.04
C ARG A 30 -0.22 20.64 -30.80
N SER A 31 0.69 21.62 -30.89
CA SER A 31 0.47 23.08 -31.02
C SER A 31 0.39 23.95 -29.74
N LEU A 32 1.49 23.99 -28.96
CA LEU A 32 1.86 25.24 -28.26
C LEU A 32 2.49 26.19 -29.29
N GLY A 33 1.73 27.16 -29.77
CA GLY A 33 2.21 28.09 -30.79
C GLY A 33 1.20 29.13 -31.23
N ARG A 34 0.47 29.70 -30.25
CA ARG A 34 -0.42 30.87 -30.34
C ARG A 34 -1.28 30.80 -29.09
N TRP A 35 -1.15 31.75 -28.16
CA TRP A 35 -2.13 32.16 -27.15
C TRP A 35 -1.47 33.09 -26.10
N LEU A 36 -0.15 33.25 -26.13
CA LEU A 36 0.57 34.21 -25.28
C LEU A 36 0.57 35.68 -25.78
N CYS A 37 -0.44 36.09 -26.55
CA CYS A 37 -0.53 37.46 -27.08
C CYS A 37 -1.87 38.17 -26.84
N ARG A 38 -2.71 37.71 -25.90
CA ARG A 38 -3.99 38.40 -25.60
C ARG A 38 -4.15 38.98 -24.19
N GLU A 39 -3.20 38.78 -23.28
CA GLU A 39 -3.35 39.24 -21.89
C GLU A 39 -2.37 40.36 -21.45
N LEU A 40 -1.56 40.90 -22.36
CA LEU A 40 -0.63 42.02 -22.08
C LEU A 40 -1.13 43.39 -22.59
N TRP A 41 -2.44 43.52 -22.86
CA TRP A 41 -3.08 44.77 -23.30
C TRP A 41 -3.57 45.67 -22.14
N ASN A 42 -3.45 45.26 -20.87
CA ASN A 42 -4.08 45.97 -19.74
C ASN A 42 -3.14 46.73 -18.79
N ARG A 43 -1.95 47.14 -19.22
CA ARG A 43 -1.12 48.12 -18.49
C ARG A 43 -0.47 49.08 -19.47
N GLY A 44 -1.20 50.14 -19.80
CA GLY A 44 -0.77 51.15 -20.76
C GLY A 44 0.55 51.83 -20.39
N LEU A 45 1.41 51.99 -21.39
CA LEU A 45 2.26 53.16 -21.65
C LEU A 45 2.80 53.04 -23.08
N ARG A 46 2.74 54.15 -23.81
CA ARG A 46 2.77 54.25 -25.28
C ARG A 46 4.19 54.12 -25.90
N PRO A 47 4.29 53.71 -27.19
CA PRO A 47 5.52 53.58 -27.97
C PRO A 47 5.80 54.82 -28.86
N ALA A 48 7.04 54.97 -29.35
CA ALA A 48 7.43 55.66 -30.62
C ALA A 48 8.98 55.59 -30.82
N PRO A 49 9.55 55.85 -32.01
CA PRO A 49 9.66 54.85 -33.08
C PRO A 49 11.05 54.85 -33.78
N ARG A 50 11.23 53.91 -34.74
CA ARG A 50 11.76 54.13 -36.11
C ARG A 50 12.91 53.22 -36.58
N TRP A 51 12.52 52.39 -37.55
CA TRP A 51 13.07 52.28 -38.92
C TRP A 51 13.80 50.99 -39.30
N CYS A 52 13.09 50.28 -40.19
CA CYS A 52 13.54 49.49 -41.33
C CYS A 52 14.93 49.87 -41.87
N CYS A 53 15.74 48.86 -42.17
CA CYS A 53 16.13 48.46 -43.53
C CYS A 53 17.33 47.49 -43.46
N LEU A 54 17.20 46.34 -44.13
CA LEU A 54 18.32 45.53 -44.60
C LEU A 54 19.11 46.34 -45.66
N PRO A 55 20.42 46.10 -45.83
CA PRO A 55 20.83 45.06 -46.77
C PRO A 55 22.04 44.22 -46.32
N ALA A 56 22.18 43.10 -47.02
CA ALA A 56 23.26 42.14 -46.94
C ALA A 56 24.64 42.78 -47.20
N ALA A 57 25.62 42.38 -46.39
CA ALA A 57 27.03 42.52 -46.71
C ALA A 57 27.75 41.21 -46.37
N SER A 58 28.10 40.48 -47.42
CA SER A 58 28.97 39.31 -47.40
C SER A 58 30.38 39.73 -47.00
N ARG A 59 30.90 39.21 -45.89
CA ARG A 59 32.36 39.07 -45.69
C ARG A 59 32.66 37.77 -44.96
N MET A 60 33.63 37.07 -45.53
CA MET A 60 34.02 35.71 -45.23
C MET A 60 35.26 35.72 -44.32
N PHE A 61 35.27 34.75 -43.39
CA PHE A 61 36.38 34.24 -42.57
C PHE A 61 36.87 35.09 -41.36
N PRO A 62 37.45 34.47 -40.31
CA PRO A 62 37.81 33.04 -40.16
C PRO A 62 37.21 32.34 -38.93
N LEU A 63 37.08 31.01 -39.05
CA LEU A 63 37.01 30.09 -37.93
C LEU A 63 38.26 30.26 -37.07
N TYR A 64 38.14 30.82 -35.86
CA TYR A 64 39.09 30.53 -34.77
C TYR A 64 38.49 30.91 -33.40
N SER A 65 38.55 29.98 -32.46
CA SER A 65 38.31 30.12 -31.01
C SER A 65 36.85 30.08 -30.47
N SER A 66 36.15 28.96 -30.68
CA SER A 66 34.90 28.64 -29.94
C SER A 66 34.99 27.37 -29.07
N TRP A 67 36.15 27.09 -28.48
CA TRP A 67 36.27 26.02 -27.47
C TRP A 67 36.37 26.56 -26.03
N ARG A 68 36.83 27.81 -25.85
CA ARG A 68 37.03 28.38 -24.51
C ARG A 68 35.75 28.91 -23.85
N THR A 69 34.79 29.38 -24.63
CA THR A 69 33.53 29.94 -24.10
C THR A 69 32.51 28.87 -23.71
N GLY A 70 32.51 27.71 -24.38
CA GLY A 70 31.68 26.56 -24.01
C GLY A 70 32.12 25.87 -22.71
N LEU A 71 33.43 25.83 -22.45
CA LEU A 71 33.97 25.21 -21.23
C LEU A 71 33.64 26.04 -19.97
N LEU A 72 33.62 27.36 -20.08
CA LEU A 72 33.32 28.26 -18.95
C LEU A 72 31.85 28.20 -18.53
N LEU A 73 30.93 27.98 -19.48
CA LEU A 73 29.51 27.79 -19.18
C LEU A 73 29.21 26.40 -18.57
N LEU A 74 29.96 25.37 -18.98
CA LEU A 74 29.88 24.03 -18.35
C LEU A 74 30.50 24.02 -16.95
N LEU A 75 31.58 24.78 -16.72
CA LEU A 75 32.15 24.97 -15.38
C LEU A 75 31.23 25.81 -14.48
N ALA A 76 30.52 26.80 -15.01
CA ALA A 76 29.54 27.58 -14.22
C ALA A 76 28.29 26.75 -13.84
N MET A 77 27.89 25.78 -14.67
CA MET A 77 26.81 24.83 -14.35
C MET A 77 27.26 23.71 -13.40
N ALA A 78 28.57 23.42 -13.32
CA ALA A 78 29.12 22.42 -12.40
C ALA A 78 29.34 22.94 -10.97
N VAL A 79 29.23 24.26 -10.72
CA VAL A 79 29.51 24.87 -9.40
C VAL A 79 28.24 25.18 -8.60
N ARG A 80 27.03 24.81 -9.08
CA ARG A 80 25.80 24.97 -8.29
C ARG A 80 25.41 23.78 -7.40
N GLU A 81 26.17 22.69 -7.42
CA GLU A 81 25.93 21.51 -6.60
C GLU A 81 27.10 21.33 -5.62
N SER A 82 27.06 22.04 -4.49
CA SER A 82 27.64 21.61 -3.19
C SER A 82 27.86 22.80 -2.24
N TRP A 83 26.78 23.47 -1.88
CA TRP A 83 26.68 23.96 -0.51
C TRP A 83 25.67 23.06 0.21
N GLN A 84 26.01 21.78 0.35
CA GLN A 84 25.36 20.97 1.37
C GLN A 84 25.99 21.43 2.69
N THR A 85 25.34 22.38 3.36
CA THR A 85 25.56 22.56 4.80
C THR A 85 25.40 21.17 5.42
N GLU A 86 26.41 20.73 6.15
CA GLU A 86 26.41 19.41 6.80
C GLU A 86 25.22 19.33 7.76
N GLU A 87 24.08 18.84 7.27
CA GLU A 87 22.87 18.72 8.08
C GLU A 87 23.10 17.59 9.08
N LYS A 88 23.07 17.94 10.38
CA LYS A 88 23.17 16.98 11.48
C LYS A 88 22.10 15.89 11.31
N THR A 89 22.55 14.65 11.18
CA THR A 89 21.71 13.46 11.06
C THR A 89 21.52 12.79 12.43
N CYS A 90 20.68 11.76 12.51
CA CYS A 90 20.58 10.92 13.71
C CYS A 90 21.88 10.14 13.92
N ASP A 91 22.41 10.18 15.13
CA ASP A 91 23.43 9.24 15.62
C ASP A 91 22.72 8.16 16.46
N LEU A 92 22.97 6.89 16.15
CA LEU A 92 22.39 5.78 16.90
C LEU A 92 23.12 5.60 18.24
N VAL A 93 22.40 5.12 19.25
CA VAL A 93 23.01 4.81 20.56
C VAL A 93 23.94 3.60 20.41
N GLY A 94 25.24 3.86 20.36
CA GLY A 94 26.27 2.83 20.23
C GLY A 94 27.67 3.43 20.02
N GLU A 95 28.68 2.57 19.93
CA GLU A 95 30.00 2.98 19.45
C GLU A 95 29.92 3.21 17.93
N LYS A 96 30.48 4.32 17.44
CA LYS A 96 30.56 4.60 15.99
C LYS A 96 31.25 3.38 15.33
N ASP A 97 30.64 2.84 14.28
CA ASP A 97 31.04 1.62 13.55
C ASP A 97 30.56 0.26 14.11
N LYS A 98 29.84 0.23 15.24
CA LYS A 98 29.17 -0.98 15.78
C LYS A 98 27.66 -0.81 15.93
N GLU A 99 27.07 0.03 15.10
CA GLU A 99 25.63 0.27 15.09
C GLU A 99 24.87 -0.95 14.58
N SER A 100 23.63 -1.11 15.06
CA SER A 100 22.77 -2.22 14.64
C SER A 100 22.32 -2.02 13.18
N GLU A 101 22.64 -2.99 12.30
CA GLU A 101 22.21 -2.97 10.89
C GLU A 101 20.69 -2.82 10.74
N LYS A 102 19.91 -3.36 11.69
CA LYS A 102 18.45 -3.25 11.72
C LYS A 102 18.00 -1.80 11.93
N GLU A 103 18.65 -1.10 12.86
CA GLU A 103 18.33 0.31 13.15
C GLU A 103 18.70 1.20 11.97
N LEU A 104 19.87 0.96 11.34
CA LEU A 104 20.29 1.64 10.11
C LEU A 104 19.30 1.41 8.95
N ALA A 105 18.78 0.19 8.79
CA ALA A 105 17.77 -0.11 7.77
C ALA A 105 16.46 0.66 8.04
N LEU A 106 16.05 0.79 9.30
CA LEU A 106 14.87 1.58 9.69
C LEU A 106 15.10 3.08 9.46
N LEU A 107 16.27 3.62 9.77
CA LEU A 107 16.61 5.01 9.46
C LEU A 107 16.55 5.29 7.96
N LYS A 108 17.13 4.42 7.13
CA LYS A 108 17.03 4.49 5.67
C LYS A 108 15.59 4.46 5.19
N ARG A 109 14.73 3.66 5.84
CA ARG A 109 13.31 3.60 5.54
C ARG A 109 12.56 4.90 5.86
N LEU A 110 12.95 5.60 6.93
CA LEU A 110 12.36 6.88 7.35
C LEU A 110 12.91 8.11 6.61
N THR A 111 13.88 7.96 5.71
CA THR A 111 14.44 9.05 4.88
C THR A 111 13.38 9.98 4.26
N PRO A 112 12.24 9.50 3.73
CA PRO A 112 11.20 10.38 3.17
C PRO A 112 10.59 11.37 4.18
N LEU A 113 10.75 11.12 5.49
CA LEU A 113 10.24 11.98 6.56
C LEU A 113 11.25 13.05 6.99
N PHE A 114 12.51 12.98 6.57
CA PHE A 114 13.54 13.93 7.02
C PHE A 114 13.24 15.38 6.57
N ASN A 115 12.63 15.51 5.39
CA ASN A 115 12.25 16.82 4.83
C ASN A 115 10.89 17.32 5.34
N LYS A 116 10.23 16.58 6.24
CA LYS A 116 8.96 17.00 6.84
C LYS A 116 9.19 17.59 8.23
N SER A 117 8.27 18.47 8.62
CA SER A 117 8.18 19.02 9.97
C SER A 117 6.78 18.80 10.48
N PHE A 118 6.68 18.35 11.74
CA PHE A 118 5.43 18.07 12.40
C PHE A 118 5.28 19.04 13.58
N GLU A 119 4.10 19.63 13.69
CA GLU A 119 3.78 20.58 14.74
C GLU A 119 2.46 20.19 15.40
N SER A 120 2.39 20.27 16.71
CA SER A 120 1.16 20.03 17.47
C SER A 120 1.06 20.99 18.64
N THR A 121 -0.11 21.58 18.85
CA THR A 121 -0.35 22.56 19.91
C THR A 121 -1.28 21.98 20.96
N VAL A 122 -0.86 21.96 22.22
CA VAL A 122 -1.65 21.40 23.33
C VAL A 122 -1.64 22.34 24.54
N GLY A 123 -2.75 22.34 25.27
CA GLY A 123 -2.98 23.19 26.44
C GLY A 123 -3.91 24.37 26.16
N GLN A 124 -4.20 25.16 27.19
CA GLN A 124 -5.13 26.28 27.12
C GLN A 124 -4.56 27.49 27.88
N GLY A 125 -4.70 28.69 27.31
CA GLY A 125 -4.26 29.94 27.96
C GLY A 125 -2.74 30.10 28.02
N GLN A 126 -2.21 30.31 29.23
CA GLN A 126 -0.77 30.55 29.48
C GLN A 126 0.08 29.26 29.45
N ASP A 127 -0.55 28.10 29.67
CA ASP A 127 0.09 26.78 29.57
C ASP A 127 -0.11 26.14 28.19
N MET A 128 -0.07 26.97 27.14
CA MET A 128 -0.14 26.50 25.77
C MET A 128 1.27 26.18 25.26
N TYR A 129 1.48 24.91 24.91
CA TYR A 129 2.75 24.41 24.41
C TYR A 129 2.62 23.99 22.94
N ILE A 130 3.63 24.35 22.16
CA ILE A 130 3.80 23.92 20.78
C ILE A 130 4.92 22.88 20.77
N TYR A 131 4.62 21.69 20.26
CA TYR A 131 5.61 20.64 20.07
C TYR A 131 5.99 20.60 18.60
N MET A 132 7.29 20.73 18.33
CA MET A 132 7.84 20.61 16.98
C MET A 132 8.72 19.37 16.92
N PHE A 133 8.47 18.51 15.94
CA PHE A 133 9.16 17.25 15.75
C PHE A 133 9.67 17.12 14.32
N ARG A 134 10.93 16.69 14.20
CA ARG A 134 11.54 16.32 12.91
C ARG A 134 12.31 15.02 13.04
N VAL A 135 12.26 14.22 11.96
CA VAL A 135 12.97 12.95 11.89
C VAL A 135 14.39 13.21 11.38
N CYS A 136 15.40 12.90 12.19
CA CYS A 136 16.83 13.04 11.84
C CYS A 136 17.24 14.40 11.27
N ARG A 137 16.54 15.45 11.72
CA ARG A 137 16.79 16.85 11.38
C ARG A 137 16.48 17.74 12.57
N GLU A 138 17.11 18.90 12.57
CA GLU A 138 16.97 19.88 13.65
C GLU A 138 15.58 20.53 13.59
N ALA A 139 14.84 20.42 14.69
CA ALA A 139 13.46 20.92 14.86
C ALA A 139 13.39 22.31 15.53
N GLY A 140 14.44 22.70 16.27
CA GLY A 140 14.50 23.98 17.00
C GLY A 140 15.09 25.12 16.19
N ASN A 141 14.94 26.35 16.70
CA ASN A 141 15.56 27.54 16.10
C ASN A 141 17.03 27.69 16.50
N HIS A 142 17.40 27.10 17.64
CA HIS A 142 18.77 27.09 18.15
C HIS A 142 19.51 25.85 17.65
N THR A 143 20.81 26.01 17.32
CA THR A 143 21.73 24.96 16.80
C THR A 143 22.13 23.89 17.83
N SER A 144 21.13 23.37 18.54
CA SER A 144 21.23 22.45 19.67
C SER A 144 21.25 20.96 19.28
N GLY A 145 21.00 20.63 18.00
CA GLY A 145 20.82 19.25 17.54
C GLY A 145 19.53 18.61 18.08
N ALA A 146 18.51 19.42 18.38
CA ALA A 146 17.23 18.95 18.91
C ALA A 146 16.38 18.31 17.82
N GLY A 147 15.92 17.07 18.04
CA GLY A 147 14.97 16.38 17.16
C GLY A 147 13.51 16.62 17.54
N LEU A 148 13.27 16.97 18.80
CA LEU A 148 11.95 17.35 19.31
C LEU A 148 12.09 18.45 20.36
N VAL A 149 11.32 19.52 20.19
CA VAL A 149 11.32 20.68 21.10
C VAL A 149 9.91 21.00 21.56
N GLN A 150 9.83 21.54 22.77
CA GLN A 150 8.62 22.09 23.36
C GLN A 150 8.81 23.60 23.49
N ILE A 151 7.93 24.37 22.87
CA ILE A 151 7.95 25.83 22.91
C ILE A 151 6.73 26.29 23.68
N ASN A 152 6.93 27.00 24.78
CA ASN A 152 5.82 27.63 25.47
C ASN A 152 5.40 28.90 24.72
N LYS A 153 4.13 28.97 24.32
CA LYS A 153 3.60 30.05 23.47
C LYS A 153 3.53 31.41 24.19
N SER A 154 3.44 31.39 25.52
CA SER A 154 3.32 32.61 26.33
C SER A 154 4.65 33.36 26.48
N ASN A 155 5.76 32.64 26.65
CA ASN A 155 7.09 33.20 26.91
C ASN A 155 8.10 32.95 25.79
N GLY A 156 7.77 32.14 24.79
CA GLY A 156 8.68 31.75 23.71
C GLY A 156 9.86 30.88 24.17
N LYS A 157 9.85 30.36 25.40
CA LYS A 157 10.92 29.52 25.94
C LYS A 157 10.88 28.16 25.25
N GLU A 158 11.96 27.84 24.53
CA GLU A 158 12.22 26.54 23.94
C GLU A 158 12.86 25.61 24.98
N THR A 159 12.32 24.40 25.11
CA THR A 159 12.86 23.32 25.95
C THR A 159 13.10 22.11 25.05
N VAL A 160 14.32 21.58 25.07
CA VAL A 160 14.69 20.42 24.26
C VAL A 160 14.17 19.15 24.94
N VAL A 161 13.31 18.40 24.25
CA VAL A 161 12.77 17.14 24.78
C VAL A 161 13.68 15.97 24.42
N GLY A 162 14.31 16.00 23.25
CA GLY A 162 15.26 14.97 22.82
C GLY A 162 16.17 15.43 21.69
N ARG A 163 17.40 14.90 21.66
CA ARG A 163 18.44 15.24 20.68
C ARG A 163 18.68 14.11 19.70
N LEU A 164 19.16 14.46 18.51
CA LEU A 164 19.47 13.54 17.41
C LEU A 164 20.68 12.63 17.73
N ASN A 165 21.54 13.08 18.64
CA ASN A 165 22.83 12.49 18.98
C ASN A 165 22.69 11.12 19.69
N ARG A 166 21.50 10.84 20.24
CA ARG A 166 21.20 9.63 21.01
C ARG A 166 19.85 9.08 20.58
N THR A 167 19.82 8.62 19.33
CA THR A 167 18.63 8.04 18.72
C THR A 167 18.60 6.53 18.91
N GLN A 168 17.43 6.00 19.25
CA GLN A 168 17.18 4.56 19.28
C GLN A 168 15.92 4.28 18.48
N ILE A 169 15.93 3.27 17.63
CA ILE A 169 14.80 2.98 16.72
C ILE A 169 14.57 1.48 16.60
N PHE A 170 13.34 1.05 16.74
CA PHE A 170 12.97 -0.35 16.53
C PHE A 170 11.55 -0.45 15.98
N ASN A 171 11.25 -1.55 15.30
CA ASN A 171 9.94 -1.76 14.70
C ASN A 171 9.26 -3.01 15.23
N GLY A 172 7.93 -2.97 15.27
CA GLY A 172 7.05 -4.13 15.36
C GLY A 172 6.52 -4.52 13.98
N SER A 173 5.37 -5.20 13.97
CA SER A 173 4.65 -5.57 12.75
C SER A 173 4.02 -4.36 12.04
N ASN A 174 3.33 -3.51 12.80
CA ASN A 174 2.54 -2.38 12.28
C ASN A 174 2.90 -1.04 12.94
N TRP A 175 4.08 -0.94 13.55
CA TRP A 175 4.52 0.28 14.22
C TRP A 175 6.04 0.38 14.25
N ILE A 176 6.56 1.60 14.34
CA ILE A 176 7.97 1.91 14.56
C ILE A 176 8.05 2.83 15.77
N MET A 177 8.93 2.52 16.72
CA MET A 177 9.19 3.37 17.87
C MET A 177 10.53 4.08 17.67
N LEU A 178 10.49 5.40 17.68
CA LEU A 178 11.66 6.27 17.59
C LEU A 178 11.85 6.99 18.93
N ILE A 179 13.05 6.89 19.49
CA ILE A 179 13.37 7.46 20.81
C ILE A 179 14.53 8.42 20.66
N TYR A 180 14.33 9.67 21.08
CA TYR A 180 15.40 10.65 21.24
C TYR A 180 15.69 10.87 22.72
N LYS A 181 16.93 10.61 23.12
CA LYS A 181 17.42 10.82 24.50
C LYS A 181 18.23 12.13 24.60
N GLY A 182 18.59 12.50 25.82
CA GLY A 182 19.50 13.62 26.07
C GLY A 182 18.87 15.00 25.86
N GLY A 183 17.58 15.14 26.18
CA GLY A 183 16.94 16.45 26.29
C GLY A 183 17.46 17.25 27.50
N ASP A 184 16.86 18.42 27.72
CA ASP A 184 17.19 19.27 28.85
C ASP A 184 16.75 18.62 30.17
N GLU A 185 17.44 18.93 31.27
CA GLU A 185 17.15 18.36 32.60
C GLU A 185 15.86 18.91 33.20
N TYR A 186 15.09 18.05 33.87
CA TYR A 186 13.90 18.50 34.61
C TYR A 186 14.29 19.42 35.77
N ASP A 187 13.52 20.50 35.99
CA ASP A 187 13.82 21.46 37.06
C ASP A 187 13.54 20.87 38.45
N SER A 188 12.34 20.32 38.65
CA SER A 188 11.82 19.84 39.94
C SER A 188 11.25 18.42 39.91
N HIS A 189 11.15 17.80 38.74
CA HIS A 189 10.53 16.49 38.55
C HIS A 189 11.57 15.42 38.18
N CYS A 190 11.19 14.14 38.25
CA CYS A 190 11.95 13.04 37.64
C CYS A 190 13.43 12.95 38.07
N GLY A 191 13.72 13.28 39.33
CA GLY A 191 15.09 13.23 39.85
C GLY A 191 16.08 14.14 39.11
N LYS A 192 15.61 15.19 38.40
CA LYS A 192 16.41 16.05 37.51
C LYS A 192 17.10 15.30 36.37
N GLU A 193 16.52 14.19 35.93
CA GLU A 193 17.06 13.47 34.78
C GLU A 193 16.85 14.25 33.48
N GLN A 194 17.55 13.83 32.43
CA GLN A 194 17.40 14.38 31.09
C GLN A 194 16.08 13.93 30.46
N ARG A 195 15.34 14.87 29.87
CA ARG A 195 14.11 14.57 29.13
C ARG A 195 14.37 13.56 27.99
N ARG A 196 13.32 12.79 27.68
CA ARG A 196 13.32 11.76 26.64
C ARG A 196 12.03 11.85 25.82
N ALA A 197 12.15 11.90 24.51
CA ALA A 197 11.03 11.82 23.59
C ALA A 197 10.88 10.39 23.05
N VAL A 198 9.66 9.85 23.11
CA VAL A 198 9.26 8.57 22.52
C VAL A 198 8.16 8.86 21.50
N VAL A 199 8.45 8.59 20.23
CA VAL A 199 7.51 8.79 19.13
C VAL A 199 7.10 7.43 18.59
N MET A 200 5.81 7.12 18.72
CA MET A 200 5.20 5.91 18.20
C MET A 200 4.62 6.20 16.81
N ILE A 201 5.23 5.62 15.80
CA ILE A 201 4.82 5.73 14.40
C ILE A 201 3.92 4.54 14.08
N SER A 202 2.62 4.76 13.94
CA SER A 202 1.63 3.72 13.64
C SER A 202 1.44 3.53 12.13
N CYS A 203 1.20 2.30 11.69
CA CYS A 203 0.94 2.00 10.28
C CYS A 203 -0.39 2.61 9.82
N ASN A 204 -0.31 3.52 8.87
CA ASN A 204 -1.47 4.03 8.14
C ASN A 204 -1.18 4.05 6.64
N ARG A 205 -1.83 3.17 5.87
CA ARG A 205 -1.57 3.03 4.42
C ARG A 205 -2.00 4.25 3.59
N HIS A 206 -2.84 5.12 4.14
CA HIS A 206 -3.45 6.22 3.39
C HIS A 206 -2.62 7.50 3.44
N THR A 207 -1.64 7.61 4.35
CA THR A 207 -0.87 8.83 4.56
C THR A 207 0.63 8.54 4.62
N LEU A 208 1.45 9.48 4.11
CA LEU A 208 2.91 9.33 4.21
C LEU A 208 3.39 9.65 5.62
N ALA A 209 2.90 10.75 6.19
CA ALA A 209 3.01 11.07 7.59
C ALA A 209 1.95 12.11 7.95
N ASP A 210 1.11 11.82 8.94
CA ASP A 210 0.04 12.70 9.40
C ASP A 210 -0.29 12.44 10.87
N ASN A 211 -1.19 13.24 11.47
CA ASN A 211 -1.69 13.07 12.84
C ASN A 211 -0.57 13.05 13.90
N PHE A 212 0.29 14.06 13.91
CA PHE A 212 1.25 14.22 15.00
C PHE A 212 0.57 14.86 16.23
N ASN A 213 0.50 14.11 17.33
CA ASN A 213 -0.06 14.61 18.58
C ASN A 213 0.72 14.10 19.80
N PRO A 214 0.93 14.95 20.83
CA PRO A 214 1.38 14.46 22.13
C PRO A 214 0.25 13.69 22.79
N VAL A 215 0.55 12.49 23.27
CA VAL A 215 -0.42 11.60 23.90
C VAL A 215 -0.35 11.74 25.41
N PHE A 216 0.85 11.62 25.95
CA PHE A 216 1.05 11.56 27.39
C PHE A 216 2.43 12.07 27.78
N GLU A 217 2.48 12.70 28.94
CA GLU A 217 3.72 13.17 29.55
C GLU A 217 3.85 12.58 30.96
N GLU A 218 4.77 11.64 31.12
CA GLU A 218 5.02 10.99 32.41
C GLU A 218 6.01 11.83 33.22
N ARG A 219 5.51 12.64 34.16
CA ARG A 219 6.32 13.41 35.12
C ARG A 219 6.25 12.89 36.55
N GLY A 220 5.38 11.91 36.82
CA GLY A 220 5.06 11.47 38.18
C GLY A 220 6.06 10.48 38.78
N LYS A 221 7.01 10.00 37.96
CA LYS A 221 8.00 9.01 38.38
C LYS A 221 9.23 9.65 38.98
N VAL A 222 9.95 8.87 39.78
CA VAL A 222 11.24 9.28 40.37
C VAL A 222 12.36 9.21 39.32
N GLN A 223 12.25 8.29 38.36
CA GLN A 223 13.20 8.03 37.27
C GLN A 223 12.46 7.49 36.03
N ASP A 224 13.09 7.58 34.85
CA ASP A 224 12.56 7.13 33.56
C ASP A 224 11.23 7.79 33.13
N CYS A 225 11.18 9.11 33.28
CA CYS A 225 10.19 9.98 32.69
C CYS A 225 10.38 10.15 31.18
N PHE A 226 9.27 10.31 30.46
CA PHE A 226 9.28 10.44 29.01
C PHE A 226 8.04 11.16 28.50
N TYR A 227 8.17 11.69 27.29
CA TYR A 227 7.08 12.25 26.50
C TYR A 227 6.69 11.24 25.42
N LEU A 228 5.43 10.87 25.36
CA LEU A 228 4.89 9.97 24.35
C LEU A 228 4.14 10.77 23.29
N PHE A 229 4.52 10.57 22.04
CA PHE A 229 3.87 11.14 20.87
C PHE A 229 3.40 10.03 19.94
N GLU A 230 2.31 10.27 19.24
CA GLU A 230 1.82 9.42 18.18
C GLU A 230 1.90 10.15 16.84
N ILE A 231 2.18 9.39 15.78
CA ILE A 231 2.13 9.85 14.39
C ILE A 231 1.76 8.67 13.49
N ASP A 232 0.96 8.93 12.47
CA ASP A 232 0.59 7.94 11.48
C ASP A 232 1.51 8.00 10.27
N SER A 233 2.02 6.85 9.81
CA SER A 233 2.81 6.77 8.58
C SER A 233 2.65 5.42 7.88
N SER A 234 2.50 5.46 6.55
CA SER A 234 2.58 4.27 5.69
C SER A 234 3.94 3.58 5.73
N LEU A 235 5.00 4.28 6.16
CA LEU A 235 6.33 3.70 6.30
C LEU A 235 6.42 2.72 7.48
N ALA A 236 5.52 2.80 8.46
CA ALA A 236 5.48 1.85 9.58
C ALA A 236 4.79 0.53 9.23
N CYS A 237 4.08 0.46 8.12
CA CYS A 237 3.42 -0.76 7.67
C CYS A 237 4.45 -1.78 7.21
N SER A 238 4.55 -2.95 7.84
CA SER A 238 5.36 -4.03 7.26
C SER A 238 4.91 -4.28 5.81
N PRO A 239 5.84 -4.51 4.86
CA PRO A 239 5.43 -5.01 3.56
C PRO A 239 4.59 -6.26 3.83
N GLU A 240 3.32 -6.20 3.42
CA GLU A 240 2.50 -7.39 3.28
C GLU A 240 3.26 -8.26 2.29
N ILE A 241 4.04 -9.20 2.79
CA ILE A 241 4.56 -10.25 1.94
C ILE A 241 3.32 -11.07 1.64
N SER A 242 2.63 -10.71 0.55
CA SER A 242 1.54 -11.45 -0.03
C SER A 242 2.09 -12.80 -0.48
N HIS A 243 2.40 -13.66 0.49
CA HIS A 243 2.77 -15.03 0.28
C HIS A 243 1.48 -15.74 -0.12
N LEU A 244 1.24 -15.76 -1.43
CA LEU A 244 0.38 -16.79 -1.99
C LEU A 244 0.90 -18.12 -1.44
N SER A 245 0.03 -18.86 -0.76
CA SER A 245 0.41 -20.15 -0.18
C SER A 245 1.04 -21.00 -1.28
N VAL A 246 2.15 -21.67 -0.97
CA VAL A 246 2.83 -22.59 -1.90
C VAL A 246 1.83 -23.60 -2.47
N GLY A 247 0.83 -24.01 -1.67
CA GLY A 247 -0.27 -24.86 -2.12
C GLY A 247 -1.12 -24.23 -3.22
N SER A 248 -1.43 -22.94 -3.15
CA SER A 248 -2.20 -22.24 -4.20
C SER A 248 -1.41 -22.17 -5.51
N ILE A 249 -0.11 -21.90 -5.45
CA ILE A 249 0.76 -21.86 -6.63
C ILE A 249 0.82 -23.24 -7.30
N LEU A 250 0.97 -24.31 -6.52
CA LEU A 250 0.97 -25.69 -7.03
C LEU A 250 -0.38 -26.10 -7.63
N LEU A 251 -1.50 -25.72 -7.01
CA LEU A 251 -2.83 -26.01 -7.54
C LEU A 251 -3.09 -25.30 -8.87
N VAL A 252 -2.74 -24.02 -8.97
CA VAL A 252 -2.93 -23.24 -10.22
C VAL A 252 -2.08 -23.81 -11.36
N THR A 253 -0.83 -24.20 -11.08
CA THR A 253 0.07 -24.79 -12.08
C THR A 253 -0.36 -26.20 -12.51
N PHE A 254 -0.81 -27.04 -11.59
CA PHE A 254 -1.33 -28.37 -11.93
C PHE A 254 -2.63 -28.30 -12.73
N ALA A 255 -3.55 -27.41 -12.35
CA ALA A 255 -4.81 -27.21 -13.05
C ALA A 255 -4.60 -26.73 -14.50
N SER A 256 -3.61 -25.87 -14.75
CA SER A 256 -3.31 -25.39 -16.12
C SER A 256 -2.75 -26.50 -17.01
N LEU A 257 -1.88 -27.37 -16.49
CA LEU A 257 -1.37 -28.53 -17.22
C LEU A 257 -2.49 -29.52 -17.58
N ILE A 258 -3.42 -29.77 -16.64
CA ILE A 258 -4.61 -30.59 -16.90
C ILE A 258 -5.48 -29.98 -17.99
N ALA A 259 -5.72 -28.66 -17.97
CA ALA A 259 -6.53 -28.00 -18.98
C ALA A 259 -5.92 -28.14 -20.38
N VAL A 260 -4.59 -27.97 -20.52
CA VAL A 260 -3.89 -28.18 -21.79
C VAL A 260 -3.99 -29.64 -22.24
N TYR A 261 -3.85 -30.61 -21.32
CA TYR A 261 -4.00 -32.03 -21.62
C TYR A 261 -5.41 -32.38 -22.13
N ILE A 262 -6.46 -31.88 -21.46
CA ILE A 262 -7.86 -32.13 -21.84
C ILE A 262 -8.15 -31.48 -23.20
N ILE A 263 -7.78 -30.21 -23.40
CA ILE A 263 -8.04 -29.49 -24.67
C ILE A 263 -7.25 -30.12 -25.82
N GLY A 264 -5.97 -30.42 -25.60
CA GLY A 264 -5.11 -31.04 -26.60
C GLY A 264 -5.57 -32.45 -26.97
N GLY A 265 -5.90 -33.28 -25.98
CA GLY A 265 -6.43 -34.62 -26.21
C GLY A 265 -7.79 -34.61 -26.90
N PHE A 266 -8.67 -33.68 -26.52
CA PHE A 266 -9.96 -33.47 -27.18
C PHE A 266 -9.79 -33.07 -28.65
N LEU A 267 -8.92 -32.10 -28.95
CA LEU A 267 -8.63 -31.68 -30.33
C LEU A 267 -8.01 -32.82 -31.14
N TYR A 268 -7.11 -33.60 -30.54
CA TYR A 268 -6.47 -34.74 -31.21
C TYR A 268 -7.49 -35.83 -31.58
N GLN A 269 -8.33 -36.25 -30.62
CA GLN A 269 -9.34 -37.29 -30.87
C GLN A 269 -10.43 -36.81 -31.84
N ARG A 270 -10.77 -35.52 -31.84
CA ARG A 270 -11.75 -34.93 -32.75
C ARG A 270 -11.23 -34.76 -34.18
N LEU A 271 -10.00 -34.28 -34.35
CA LEU A 271 -9.45 -33.92 -35.67
C LEU A 271 -8.72 -35.07 -36.35
N VAL A 272 -8.02 -35.92 -35.60
CA VAL A 272 -7.18 -36.99 -36.15
C VAL A 272 -7.90 -38.33 -36.16
N VAL A 273 -8.60 -38.68 -35.07
CA VAL A 273 -9.22 -40.00 -34.89
C VAL A 273 -10.69 -40.02 -35.35
N GLY A 274 -11.34 -38.85 -35.44
CA GLY A 274 -12.72 -38.73 -35.92
C GLY A 274 -13.78 -39.29 -34.96
N ALA A 275 -13.43 -39.54 -33.69
CA ALA A 275 -14.34 -40.05 -32.69
C ALA A 275 -15.47 -39.02 -32.41
N LYS A 276 -16.70 -39.50 -32.18
CA LYS A 276 -17.88 -38.70 -31.84
C LYS A 276 -18.52 -39.23 -30.56
N GLY A 277 -18.85 -38.34 -29.63
CA GLY A 277 -19.51 -38.70 -28.36
C GLY A 277 -18.59 -38.57 -27.14
N MET A 278 -18.96 -39.23 -26.04
CA MET A 278 -18.25 -39.17 -24.74
C MET A 278 -16.83 -39.76 -24.78
N GLU A 279 -16.53 -40.56 -25.81
CA GLU A 279 -15.19 -41.13 -26.08
C GLU A 279 -14.16 -40.09 -26.60
N GLN A 280 -14.55 -38.81 -26.69
CA GLN A 280 -13.68 -37.70 -27.11
C GLN A 280 -12.82 -37.12 -25.97
N PHE A 281 -13.05 -37.57 -24.74
CA PHE A 281 -12.23 -37.16 -23.60
C PHE A 281 -11.17 -38.24 -23.30
N PRO A 282 -9.88 -37.89 -23.31
CA PRO A 282 -8.83 -38.84 -22.95
C PRO A 282 -9.00 -39.30 -21.49
N HIS A 283 -9.03 -40.61 -21.28
CA HIS A 283 -9.15 -41.25 -19.94
C HIS A 283 -10.37 -40.77 -19.13
N LEU A 284 -11.56 -40.77 -19.74
CA LEU A 284 -12.81 -40.32 -19.11
C LEU A 284 -13.11 -40.99 -17.76
N ALA A 285 -12.91 -42.32 -17.65
CA ALA A 285 -13.16 -43.06 -16.40
C ALA A 285 -12.32 -42.52 -15.23
N PHE A 286 -11.04 -42.22 -15.47
CA PHE A 286 -10.16 -41.64 -14.46
C PHE A 286 -10.64 -40.25 -14.00
N TRP A 287 -11.10 -39.39 -14.92
CA TRP A 287 -11.61 -38.05 -14.57
C TRP A 287 -12.92 -38.09 -13.79
N GLN A 288 -13.78 -39.07 -14.09
CA GLN A 288 -15.01 -39.29 -13.32
C GLN A 288 -14.69 -39.72 -11.89
N ASP A 289 -13.76 -40.67 -11.72
CA ASP A 289 -13.33 -41.14 -10.40
C ASP A 289 -12.67 -40.02 -9.59
N LEU A 290 -11.81 -39.21 -10.22
CA LEU A 290 -11.18 -38.06 -9.58
C LEU A 290 -12.22 -37.00 -9.17
N GLY A 291 -13.21 -36.72 -10.02
CA GLY A 291 -14.29 -35.78 -9.73
C GLY A 291 -15.18 -36.25 -8.56
N ASN A 292 -15.50 -37.53 -8.51
CA ASN A 292 -16.23 -38.14 -7.39
C ASN A 292 -15.43 -38.02 -6.08
N LEU A 293 -14.13 -38.32 -6.11
CA LEU A 293 -13.27 -38.20 -4.93
C LEU A 293 -13.15 -36.74 -4.44
N VAL A 294 -13.09 -35.77 -5.36
CA VAL A 294 -13.08 -34.35 -5.00
C VAL A 294 -14.44 -33.93 -4.41
N ALA A 295 -15.56 -34.43 -4.94
CA ALA A 295 -16.88 -34.18 -4.38
C ALA A 295 -17.02 -34.74 -2.95
N ASP A 296 -16.50 -35.94 -2.71
CA ASP A 296 -16.45 -36.56 -1.39
C ASP A 296 -15.55 -35.78 -0.42
N GLY A 297 -14.39 -35.31 -0.89
CA GLY A 297 -13.50 -34.44 -0.12
C GLY A 297 -14.15 -33.10 0.24
N CYS A 298 -14.89 -32.49 -0.69
CA CYS A 298 -15.66 -31.28 -0.44
C CYS A 298 -16.82 -31.53 0.54
N ASP A 299 -17.55 -32.65 0.46
CA ASP A 299 -18.58 -33.00 1.45
C ASP A 299 -17.94 -33.21 2.84
N PHE A 300 -16.77 -33.85 2.92
CA PHE A 300 -16.05 -34.03 4.19
C PHE A 300 -15.61 -32.71 4.83
N VAL A 301 -15.08 -31.76 4.04
CA VAL A 301 -14.56 -30.49 4.55
C VAL A 301 -15.66 -29.45 4.81
N CYS A 302 -16.67 -29.37 3.94
CA CYS A 302 -17.71 -28.33 4.01
C CYS A 302 -18.90 -28.73 4.90
N ARG A 303 -19.03 -30.02 5.29
CA ARG A 303 -20.13 -30.49 6.14
C ARG A 303 -19.73 -30.48 7.62
N SER A 304 -19.92 -29.34 8.26
CA SER A 304 -19.67 -29.14 9.70
C SER A 304 -20.71 -29.75 10.65
N LYS A 305 -21.63 -30.60 10.17
CA LYS A 305 -22.62 -31.29 11.01
C LYS A 305 -22.22 -32.76 11.26
N PRO A 306 -22.18 -33.24 12.51
CA PRO A 306 -21.91 -34.64 12.81
C PRO A 306 -22.98 -35.53 12.18
N ARG A 307 -22.56 -36.60 11.49
CA ARG A 307 -23.45 -37.63 10.94
C ARG A 307 -24.09 -38.39 12.10
N ASN A 308 -25.25 -37.92 12.57
CA ASN A 308 -26.15 -38.69 13.44
C ASN A 308 -27.23 -39.44 12.65
N VAL A 309 -26.90 -39.95 11.46
CA VAL A 309 -27.72 -40.99 10.82
C VAL A 309 -26.78 -41.91 10.03
N PRO A 310 -26.64 -43.19 10.40
CA PRO A 310 -25.94 -44.17 9.58
C PRO A 310 -26.61 -44.25 8.21
N ALA A 311 -25.81 -44.38 7.16
CA ALA A 311 -26.33 -44.74 5.85
C ALA A 311 -27.11 -46.05 6.01
N ALA A 312 -28.43 -46.01 5.85
CA ALA A 312 -29.25 -47.20 5.82
C ALA A 312 -28.78 -48.04 4.62
N TYR A 313 -28.00 -49.08 4.94
CA TYR A 313 -27.73 -50.18 4.04
C TYR A 313 -29.09 -50.69 3.58
N ARG A 314 -29.45 -50.45 2.31
CA ARG A 314 -30.61 -51.10 1.69
C ARG A 314 -30.25 -52.57 1.59
N GLY A 315 -30.66 -53.31 2.62
CA GLY A 315 -30.58 -54.77 2.63
C GLY A 315 -31.30 -55.30 1.40
N VAL A 316 -30.59 -56.14 0.66
CA VAL A 316 -31.17 -57.14 -0.22
C VAL A 316 -32.08 -58.00 0.67
N GLY A 317 -33.39 -57.88 0.46
CA GLY A 317 -34.42 -58.69 1.10
C GLY A 317 -35.03 -59.59 0.04
N ASP A 318 -34.90 -60.89 0.26
CA ASP A 318 -35.52 -61.94 -0.54
C ASP A 318 -37.03 -61.95 -0.31
N ASP A 319 -37.79 -61.41 -1.27
CA ASP A 319 -39.23 -61.69 -1.40
C ASP A 319 -39.49 -62.39 -2.74
N GLN A 320 -38.90 -63.58 -2.86
CA GLN A 320 -39.47 -64.66 -3.64
C GLN A 320 -40.64 -65.23 -2.83
N LEU A 321 -41.89 -65.04 -3.27
CA LEU A 321 -43.04 -65.97 -3.14
C LEU A 321 -44.38 -65.29 -3.52
N GLY A 322 -45.12 -65.92 -4.45
CA GLY A 322 -46.52 -65.62 -4.82
C GLY A 322 -46.65 -65.02 -6.22
N GLU A 323 -46.88 -65.83 -7.25
CA GLU A 323 -48.20 -66.00 -7.92
C GLU A 323 -48.71 -64.68 -8.52
N GLU A 324 -48.92 -64.50 -9.82
CA GLU A 324 -49.42 -65.40 -10.85
C GLU A 324 -49.07 -64.85 -12.24
N SER A 325 -48.87 -65.77 -13.17
CA SER A 325 -48.80 -65.53 -14.61
C SER A 325 -50.22 -65.37 -15.18
N GLU A 326 -50.56 -64.22 -15.74
CA GLU A 326 -51.53 -64.15 -16.85
C GLU A 326 -51.09 -63.12 -17.89
N GLU A 327 -50.43 -63.68 -18.90
CA GLU A 327 -50.47 -63.30 -20.31
C GLU A 327 -51.88 -62.81 -20.73
N ARG A 328 -52.01 -61.55 -21.17
CA ARG A 328 -53.13 -61.15 -22.03
C ARG A 328 -52.75 -60.02 -22.99
N ASP A 329 -52.49 -60.48 -24.19
CA ASP A 329 -52.39 -59.84 -25.50
C ASP A 329 -53.03 -58.46 -25.69
N ASP A 330 -52.18 -57.58 -26.25
CA ASP A 330 -52.30 -56.82 -27.49
C ASP A 330 -53.68 -56.57 -28.15
N HIS A 331 -53.76 -55.35 -28.67
CA HIS A 331 -54.76 -54.78 -29.58
C HIS A 331 -56.14 -54.46 -28.97
N LEU A 332 -56.43 -53.16 -28.89
CA LEU A 332 -57.47 -52.48 -29.69
C LEU A 332 -57.57 -50.99 -29.32
N LEU A 333 -57.05 -50.12 -30.19
CA LEU A 333 -57.82 -48.96 -30.66
C LEU A 333 -58.83 -49.52 -31.69
N PRO A 334 -60.02 -48.93 -31.97
CA PRO A 334 -60.37 -47.51 -31.82
C PRO A 334 -61.79 -47.25 -31.27
N MET A 335 -62.16 -45.98 -31.08
CA MET A 335 -63.22 -45.28 -31.84
C MET A 335 -63.13 -43.77 -31.56
#